data_AF-A0A673T1L9-F1
#
_entry.id   AF-A0A673T1L9-F1
#
_cell.length_a   1.000
_cell.length_b   1.000
_cell.length_c   1.000
_cell.angle_alpha   90.00
_cell.angle_beta   90.00
_cell.angle_gamma   90.00
#
_symmetry.space_group_name_H-M   'P 1'
#
loop_
_entity.id
_entity.type
_entity.pdbx_description
1 polymer ?
#
loop_
_entity_poly.entity_id
_entity_poly.type
_entity_poly.pdbx_seq_one_letter_code
_entity_poly.pdbx_strand_id
1 'polypeptide(L)'
;MSFPKYQPSRLATIPSTLDPAEYDVSPEARKAQAERSAIRSRLKREYLLQYNDPSRRGLIEDPALIRWTYARSANIYPNFRPTPKTSLLGALFGIGPLVFWYYVFKTDRRKAKAACGGNLPSEAIGSQRKPGLSLTAGTGPPAGLMLPSGMEPIHLALP
;
A
#
# COMPACT_ATOMS: atom_id res chain seq x y z
N MET A 1 -2.81 7.01 47.44
CA MET A 1 -2.72 6.04 46.32
C MET A 1 -2.27 6.81 45.08
N SER A 2 -1.22 6.37 44.39
CA SER A 2 -0.70 7.03 43.18
C SER A 2 -1.32 6.43 41.92
N PHE A 3 -1.50 7.27 40.90
CA PHE A 3 -1.97 6.81 39.59
C PHE A 3 -0.86 6.03 38.86
N PRO A 4 -1.20 5.02 38.04
CA PRO A 4 -0.23 4.27 37.24
C PRO A 4 0.43 5.18 36.18
N LYS A 5 1.74 5.04 36.01
CA LYS A 5 2.52 5.83 35.03
C LYS A 5 2.33 5.30 33.60
N TYR A 6 2.12 6.21 32.64
CA TYR A 6 2.01 5.87 31.22
C TYR A 6 3.31 5.29 30.66
N GLN A 7 3.21 4.24 29.83
CA GLN A 7 4.34 3.58 29.18
C GLN A 7 4.20 3.71 27.66
N PRO A 8 5.06 4.50 26.99
CA PRO A 8 5.00 4.63 25.53
C PRO A 8 5.43 3.35 24.81
N SER A 9 4.89 3.18 23.60
CA SER A 9 5.32 2.16 22.66
C SER A 9 5.55 2.78 21.27
N ARG A 10 6.15 2.04 20.33
CA ARG A 10 6.37 2.53 18.96
C ARG A 10 5.08 2.94 18.24
N LEU A 11 3.96 2.32 18.58
CA LEU A 11 2.66 2.59 17.97
C LEU A 11 1.76 3.46 18.85
N ALA A 12 2.16 3.71 20.10
CA ALA A 12 1.44 4.57 21.04
C ALA A 12 2.41 5.55 21.71
N THR A 13 2.51 6.74 21.13
CA THR A 13 3.38 7.82 21.63
C THR A 13 2.87 8.39 22.95
N ILE A 14 3.73 9.10 23.68
CA ILE A 14 3.33 9.82 24.89
C ILE A 14 2.38 10.97 24.52
N PRO A 15 1.28 11.19 25.26
CA PRO A 15 0.49 12.41 25.16
C PRO A 15 1.34 13.66 25.45
N SER A 16 1.10 14.76 24.74
CA SER A 16 1.89 16.00 24.94
C SER A 16 1.86 16.53 26.38
N THR A 17 0.73 16.37 27.09
CA THR A 17 0.58 16.81 28.49
C THR A 17 1.37 15.97 29.49
N LEU A 18 1.80 14.76 29.11
CA LEU A 18 2.62 13.88 29.95
C LEU A 18 4.11 13.96 29.59
N ASP A 19 4.46 14.66 28.50
CA ASP A 19 5.85 14.87 28.13
C ASP A 19 6.47 15.93 29.07
N PRO A 20 7.49 15.58 29.87
CA PRO A 20 8.14 16.56 30.74
C PRO A 20 8.75 17.72 29.94
N ALA A 21 9.17 17.48 28.68
CA ALA A 21 9.76 18.51 27.84
C ALA A 21 8.77 19.60 27.41
N GLU A 22 7.46 19.36 27.47
CA GLU A 22 6.44 20.36 27.15
C GLU A 22 6.47 21.53 28.13
N TYR A 23 6.83 21.27 29.39
CA TYR A 23 6.90 22.26 30.46
C TYR A 23 8.29 22.92 30.59
N ASP A 24 9.20 22.67 29.66
CA ASP A 24 10.54 23.25 29.69
C ASP A 24 10.50 24.76 29.42
N VAL A 25 10.78 25.54 30.46
CA VAL A 25 10.78 27.03 30.41
C VAL A 25 12.16 27.59 30.04
N SER A 26 13.06 26.76 29.51
CA SER A 26 14.43 27.17 29.20
C SER A 26 14.46 28.24 28.09
N PRO A 27 15.41 29.19 28.14
CA PRO A 27 15.50 30.24 27.11
C PRO A 27 15.81 29.65 25.73
N GLU A 28 16.54 28.53 25.66
CA GLU A 28 16.85 27.84 24.41
C GLU A 28 15.60 27.21 23.78
N ALA A 29 14.75 26.54 24.58
CA ALA A 29 13.49 25.99 24.10
C ALA A 29 12.57 27.08 23.54
N ARG A 30 12.48 28.23 24.22
CA ARG A 30 11.71 29.40 23.74
C ARG A 30 12.24 29.94 22.41
N LYS A 31 13.57 30.03 22.24
CA LYS A 31 14.18 30.44 20.96
C LYS A 31 13.84 29.46 19.85
N ALA A 32 14.00 28.16 20.09
CA ALA A 32 13.65 27.12 19.11
C ALA A 32 12.16 27.14 18.74
N GLN A 33 11.26 27.36 19.70
CA GLN A 33 9.82 27.52 19.44
C GLN A 33 9.51 28.78 18.61
N ALA A 34 10.17 29.91 18.92
CA ALA A 34 10.03 31.15 18.17
C ALA A 34 10.54 31.00 16.72
N GLU A 35 11.68 30.35 16.52
CA GLU A 35 12.23 30.05 15.20
C GLU A 35 11.30 29.12 14.39
N ARG A 36 10.82 28.03 15.00
CA ARG A 36 9.85 27.12 14.37
C ARG A 36 8.55 27.84 13.99
N SER A 37 8.04 28.71 14.87
CA SER A 37 6.81 29.45 14.60
C SER A 37 7.00 30.56 13.55
N ALA A 38 8.17 31.20 13.50
CA ALA A 38 8.55 32.13 12.44
C ALA A 38 8.64 31.45 11.06
N ILE A 39 9.23 30.26 10.99
CA ILE A 39 9.25 29.47 9.76
C ILE A 39 7.83 29.08 9.34
N ARG A 40 7.02 28.58 10.30
CA ARG A 40 5.63 28.17 10.04
C ARG A 40 4.77 29.35 9.55
N SER A 41 4.91 30.52 10.15
CA SER A 41 4.14 31.72 9.77
C SER A 41 4.55 32.23 8.39
N ARG A 42 5.85 32.22 8.08
CA ARG A 42 6.37 32.54 6.75
C ARG A 42 5.80 31.61 5.68
N LEU A 43 5.91 30.30 5.85
CA LEU A 43 5.41 29.32 4.88
C LEU A 43 3.89 29.42 4.71
N LYS A 44 3.15 29.62 5.81
CA LYS A 44 1.69 29.83 5.75
C LYS A 44 1.33 31.09 4.97
N ARG A 45 2.07 32.19 5.16
CA ARG A 45 1.85 33.44 4.43
C ARG A 45 2.10 33.24 2.93
N GLU A 46 3.20 32.60 2.55
CA GLU A 46 3.53 32.32 1.14
C GLU A 46 2.42 31.49 0.46
N TYR A 47 1.92 30.45 1.14
CA TYR A 47 0.79 29.66 0.65
C TYR A 47 -0.49 30.48 0.51
N LEU A 48 -0.86 31.27 1.53
CA LEU A 48 -2.09 32.07 1.51
C LEU A 48 -2.07 33.16 0.43
N LEU A 49 -0.90 33.74 0.11
CA LEU A 49 -0.78 34.70 -0.99
C LEU A 49 -1.08 34.06 -2.34
N GLN A 50 -0.59 32.84 -2.58
CA GLN A 50 -0.90 32.11 -3.81
C GLN A 50 -2.35 31.63 -3.84
N TYR A 51 -2.89 31.18 -2.71
CA TYR A 51 -4.25 30.66 -2.61
C TYR A 51 -5.32 31.75 -2.83
N ASN A 52 -5.09 32.95 -2.30
CA ASN A 52 -6.04 34.06 -2.38
C ASN A 52 -5.92 34.92 -3.67
N ASP A 53 -5.05 34.55 -4.61
CA ASP A 53 -4.88 35.27 -5.87
C ASP A 53 -6.04 34.96 -6.84
N PRO A 54 -6.89 35.95 -7.20
CA PRO A 54 -8.05 35.73 -8.07
C PRO A 54 -7.66 35.42 -9.53
N SER A 55 -6.44 35.76 -9.95
CA SER A 55 -5.96 35.51 -11.31
C SER A 55 -5.49 34.08 -11.52
N ARG A 56 -5.23 33.36 -10.43
CA ARG A 56 -4.61 32.04 -10.44
C ARG A 56 -5.61 30.95 -10.84
N ARG A 57 -5.29 30.19 -11.89
CA ARG A 57 -6.09 29.05 -12.38
C ARG A 57 -5.19 27.80 -12.50
N GLY A 58 -5.00 27.05 -11.41
CA GLY A 58 -4.17 25.83 -11.41
C GLY A 58 -3.89 25.23 -10.03
N LEU A 59 -3.12 24.15 -9.96
CA LEU A 59 -2.71 23.49 -8.71
C LEU A 59 -1.53 24.23 -8.04
N ILE A 60 -1.56 24.41 -6.72
CA ILE A 60 -0.42 24.96 -5.96
C ILE A 60 0.63 23.86 -5.80
N GLU A 61 1.83 24.10 -6.33
CA GLU A 61 2.96 23.19 -6.15
C GLU A 61 3.55 23.36 -4.75
N ASP A 62 3.55 22.27 -3.98
CA ASP A 62 4.23 22.22 -2.69
C ASP A 62 5.64 21.62 -2.87
N PRO A 63 6.71 22.42 -2.70
CA PRO A 63 8.07 21.91 -2.81
C PRO A 63 8.39 20.84 -1.76
N ALA A 64 7.72 20.84 -0.60
CA ALA A 64 7.90 19.78 0.40
C ALA A 64 7.38 18.44 -0.12
N LEU A 65 6.22 18.43 -0.78
CA LEU A 65 5.65 17.23 -1.39
C LEU A 65 6.54 16.71 -2.53
N ILE A 66 7.00 17.59 -3.42
CA ILE A 66 7.89 17.22 -4.52
C ILE A 66 9.21 16.61 -4.00
N ARG A 67 9.78 17.20 -2.95
CA ARG A 67 11.00 16.65 -2.33
C ARG A 67 10.73 15.31 -1.65
N TRP A 68 9.56 15.14 -1.03
CA TRP A 68 9.17 13.88 -0.39
C TRP A 68 8.91 12.75 -1.39
N THR A 69 8.30 13.06 -2.55
CA THR A 69 8.15 12.07 -3.63
C THR A 69 9.50 11.74 -4.24
N TYR A 70 10.34 12.73 -4.53
CA TYR A 70 11.70 12.54 -5.04
C TYR A 70 12.55 11.67 -4.12
N ALA A 71 12.50 11.91 -2.81
CA ALA A 71 13.23 11.12 -1.81
C ALA A 71 12.83 9.63 -1.82
N ARG A 72 11.58 9.33 -2.16
CA ARG A 72 11.05 7.96 -2.21
C ARG A 72 11.16 7.28 -3.58
N SER A 73 11.39 8.02 -4.67
CA SER A 73 11.46 7.44 -6.02
C SER A 73 12.87 7.46 -6.58
N ALA A 74 13.48 8.64 -6.65
CA ALA A 74 14.74 8.86 -7.37
C ALA A 74 15.96 8.76 -6.45
N ASN A 75 15.82 9.06 -5.17
CA ASN A 75 16.96 9.16 -4.24
C ASN A 75 17.38 7.82 -3.59
N ILE A 76 16.77 6.71 -3.96
CA ILE A 76 17.03 5.39 -3.33
C ILE A 76 18.36 4.82 -3.79
N TYR A 77 18.55 4.64 -5.10
CA TYR A 77 19.75 4.00 -5.65
C TYR A 77 21.02 4.84 -5.49
N PRO A 78 21.00 6.18 -5.63
CA PRO A 78 22.21 6.98 -5.43
C PRO A 78 22.81 6.87 -4.01
N ASN A 79 21.97 6.67 -3.00
CA ASN A 79 22.40 6.54 -1.60
C ASN A 79 22.51 5.09 -1.14
N PHE A 80 22.24 4.12 -2.02
CA PHE A 80 22.35 2.71 -1.67
C PHE A 80 23.81 2.30 -1.58
N ARG A 81 24.21 1.77 -0.42
CA ARG A 81 25.53 1.21 -0.21
C ARG A 81 25.41 -0.31 -0.05
N PRO A 82 26.08 -1.12 -0.89
CA PRO A 82 26.07 -2.57 -0.73
C PRO A 82 26.85 -2.94 0.54
N THR A 83 26.13 -3.09 1.66
CA THR A 83 26.67 -3.53 2.96
C THR A 83 26.22 -4.96 3.25
N PRO A 84 26.95 -5.73 4.08
CA PRO A 84 26.53 -7.09 4.42
C PRO A 84 25.14 -7.15 5.08
N LYS A 85 24.77 -6.13 5.88
CA LYS A 85 23.44 -6.04 6.50
C LYS A 85 22.34 -5.85 5.46
N THR A 86 22.52 -4.94 4.50
CA THR A 86 21.53 -4.68 3.45
C THR A 86 21.41 -5.85 2.48
N SER A 87 22.53 -6.50 2.14
CA SER A 87 22.52 -7.69 1.28
C SER A 87 21.86 -8.88 1.95
N LEU A 88 22.12 -9.11 3.25
CA LEU A 88 21.44 -10.16 4.02
C LEU A 88 19.93 -9.93 4.10
N LEU A 89 19.51 -8.70 4.40
CA LEU A 89 18.09 -8.33 4.46
C LEU A 89 17.43 -8.50 3.09
N GLY A 90 18.10 -8.05 2.02
CA GLY A 90 17.64 -8.22 0.64
C GLY A 90 17.52 -9.69 0.23
N ALA A 91 18.47 -10.55 0.58
CA ALA A 91 18.40 -11.98 0.30
C ALA A 91 17.29 -12.67 1.11
N LEU A 92 17.17 -12.34 2.40
CA LEU A 92 16.17 -12.93 3.28
C LEU A 92 14.74 -12.58 2.85
N PHE A 93 14.47 -11.30 2.57
CA PHE A 93 13.13 -10.86 2.17
C PHE A 93 12.87 -10.98 0.66
N GLY A 94 13.91 -11.01 -0.16
CA GLY A 94 13.80 -11.24 -1.60
C GLY A 94 13.63 -12.72 -1.94
N ILE A 95 14.58 -13.57 -1.52
CA ILE A 95 14.62 -15.00 -1.89
C ILE A 95 13.85 -15.86 -0.90
N GLY A 96 13.80 -15.47 0.38
CA GLY A 96 13.15 -16.25 1.44
C GLY A 96 11.69 -16.63 1.14
N PRO A 97 10.82 -15.68 0.74
CA PRO A 97 9.44 -16.01 0.38
C PRO A 97 9.33 -16.97 -0.80
N LEU A 98 10.21 -16.87 -1.81
CA LEU A 98 10.21 -17.78 -2.96
C LEU A 98 10.52 -19.22 -2.53
N VAL A 99 11.56 -19.40 -1.70
CA VAL A 99 11.92 -20.73 -1.18
C VAL A 99 10.81 -21.27 -0.29
N PHE A 100 10.24 -20.43 0.57
CA PHE A 100 9.12 -20.81 1.44
C PHE A 100 7.92 -21.34 0.62
N TRP A 101 7.44 -20.56 -0.35
CA TRP A 101 6.31 -20.97 -1.19
C TRP A 101 6.62 -22.16 -2.08
N TYR A 102 7.85 -22.27 -2.59
CA TYR A 102 8.29 -23.46 -3.32
C TYR A 102 8.09 -24.73 -2.49
N TYR A 103 8.49 -24.73 -1.22
CA TYR A 103 8.33 -25.89 -0.36
C TYR A 103 6.86 -26.18 -0.03
N VAL A 104 6.06 -25.16 0.27
CA VAL A 104 4.61 -25.32 0.51
C VAL A 104 3.94 -26.01 -0.69
N PHE A 105 4.07 -25.43 -1.89
CA PHE A 105 3.48 -25.99 -3.10
C PHE A 105 4.06 -27.36 -3.46
N LYS A 106 5.35 -27.60 -3.19
CA LYS A 106 5.97 -28.92 -3.42
C LYS A 106 5.38 -29.98 -2.50
N THR A 107 5.12 -29.65 -1.24
CA THR A 107 4.48 -30.60 -0.30
C THR A 107 3.03 -30.87 -0.67
N ASP A 108 2.26 -29.85 -1.07
CA ASP A 108 0.87 -30.02 -1.49
C ASP A 108 0.76 -30.85 -2.76
N ARG A 109 1.62 -30.62 -3.76
CA ARG A 109 1.67 -31.44 -4.98
C ARG A 109 2.07 -32.88 -4.70
N ARG A 110 2.96 -33.13 -3.74
CA ARG A 110 3.32 -34.49 -3.31
C ARG A 110 2.16 -35.19 -2.63
N LYS A 111 1.43 -34.50 -1.74
CA LYS A 111 0.22 -35.02 -1.08
C LYS A 111 -0.89 -35.30 -2.10
N ALA A 112 -1.15 -34.37 -3.02
CA ALA A 112 -2.13 -34.55 -4.09
C ALA A 112 -1.78 -35.73 -5.01
N LYS A 113 -0.50 -35.86 -5.41
CA LYS A 113 -0.06 -37.02 -6.20
C LYS A 113 -0.12 -38.33 -5.43
N ALA A 114 0.21 -38.34 -4.15
CA ALA A 114 0.07 -39.53 -3.30
C ALA A 114 -1.40 -39.94 -3.15
N ALA A 115 -2.31 -38.97 -3.00
CA ALA A 115 -3.76 -39.20 -2.97
C ALA A 115 -4.29 -39.71 -4.33
N CYS A 116 -3.80 -39.19 -5.46
CA CYS A 116 -4.20 -39.70 -6.79
C CYS A 116 -3.55 -41.04 -7.15
N GLY A 117 -2.38 -41.37 -6.58
CA GLY A 117 -1.63 -42.59 -6.86
C GLY A 117 -1.99 -43.77 -5.93
N GLY A 118 -2.58 -43.49 -4.76
CA GLY A 118 -3.13 -44.48 -3.86
C GLY A 118 -4.64 -44.36 -3.78
N ASN A 119 -5.35 -45.25 -4.48
CA ASN A 119 -6.81 -45.39 -4.56
C ASN A 119 -7.54 -44.36 -5.44
N LEU A 120 -7.62 -44.67 -6.74
CA LEU A 120 -8.90 -44.55 -7.44
C LEU A 120 -9.69 -45.84 -7.16
N PRO A 121 -10.74 -45.83 -6.31
CA PRO A 121 -11.79 -46.84 -6.48
C PRO A 121 -12.36 -46.64 -7.89
N SER A 122 -12.46 -47.73 -8.64
CA SER A 122 -12.90 -47.82 -10.03
C SER A 122 -14.36 -47.41 -10.29
N GLU A 123 -14.97 -46.60 -9.43
CA GLU A 123 -16.39 -46.23 -9.47
C GLU A 123 -16.63 -44.72 -9.53
N ALA A 124 -16.05 -44.04 -10.51
CA ALA A 124 -16.46 -42.67 -10.83
C ALA A 124 -16.48 -42.36 -12.34
N ILE A 125 -16.51 -43.38 -13.20
CA ILE A 125 -16.82 -43.23 -14.62
C ILE A 125 -18.01 -44.16 -14.93
N GLY A 126 -19.20 -43.79 -14.46
CA GLY A 126 -20.35 -44.70 -14.63
C GLY A 126 -21.70 -44.25 -14.08
N SER A 127 -22.03 -42.96 -14.01
CA SER A 127 -23.43 -42.49 -13.85
C SER A 127 -23.40 -40.95 -13.92
N GLN A 128 -23.70 -40.29 -15.05
CA GLN A 128 -25.06 -39.97 -15.48
C GLN A 128 -25.07 -39.79 -17.01
N ARG A 129 -25.42 -40.83 -17.77
CA ARG A 129 -26.13 -40.65 -19.05
C ARG A 129 -27.62 -40.75 -18.72
N LYS A 130 -28.34 -39.64 -18.71
CA LYS A 130 -29.80 -39.64 -18.95
C LYS A 130 -30.02 -39.46 -20.45
N PRO A 131 -30.60 -40.44 -21.16
CA PRO A 131 -31.03 -40.26 -22.54
C PRO A 131 -32.41 -39.61 -22.60
N GLY A 132 -32.52 -38.56 -23.42
CA GLY A 132 -33.70 -38.18 -24.20
C GLY A 132 -34.89 -37.53 -23.47
N LEU A 133 -35.10 -36.23 -23.70
CA LEU A 133 -36.46 -35.70 -23.91
C LEU A 133 -36.44 -34.44 -24.80
N SER A 134 -36.96 -34.64 -26.01
CA SER A 134 -37.63 -33.73 -26.96
C SER A 134 -37.14 -32.28 -27.16
N LEU A 135 -36.77 -32.02 -28.42
CA LEU A 135 -37.00 -30.77 -29.13
C LEU A 135 -38.41 -30.19 -28.87
N THR A 136 -38.49 -28.93 -28.46
CA THR A 136 -39.55 -28.03 -28.91
C THR A 136 -38.97 -26.65 -29.17
N ALA A 137 -39.22 -26.17 -30.38
CA ALA A 137 -38.92 -24.83 -30.86
C ALA A 137 -39.59 -23.75 -29.99
N GLY A 138 -38.94 -22.59 -29.90
CA GLY A 138 -39.45 -21.44 -29.16
C GLY A 138 -38.51 -20.26 -29.25
N THR A 139 -38.45 -19.66 -30.44
CA THR A 139 -37.79 -18.38 -30.72
C THR A 139 -38.40 -17.29 -29.83
N GLY A 140 -37.57 -16.63 -29.01
CA GLY A 140 -37.91 -15.44 -28.23
C GLY A 140 -36.64 -14.71 -27.80
N PRO A 141 -36.52 -13.38 -27.97
CA PRO A 141 -35.24 -12.67 -28.02
C PRO A 141 -34.61 -12.41 -26.64
N PRO A 142 -33.27 -12.37 -26.52
CA PRO A 142 -32.63 -11.94 -25.29
C PRO A 142 -32.73 -10.42 -25.13
N ALA A 143 -33.48 -10.01 -24.11
CA ALA A 143 -33.42 -8.67 -23.55
C ALA A 143 -32.06 -8.43 -22.88
N GLY A 144 -31.51 -7.23 -23.08
CA GLY A 144 -30.57 -6.61 -22.14
C GLY A 144 -29.08 -6.81 -22.44
N LEU A 145 -28.58 -6.15 -23.49
CA LEU A 145 -27.20 -5.68 -23.52
C LEU A 145 -27.02 -4.64 -22.40
N MET A 146 -26.49 -5.06 -21.25
CA MET A 146 -25.91 -4.14 -20.27
C MET A 146 -24.39 -4.18 -20.44
N LEU A 147 -23.88 -3.27 -21.28
CA LEU A 147 -22.50 -2.83 -21.20
C LEU A 147 -22.29 -2.09 -19.87
N PRO A 148 -21.29 -2.44 -19.05
CA PRO A 148 -20.73 -1.49 -18.11
C PRO A 148 -19.79 -0.55 -18.87
N SER A 149 -20.28 0.68 -19.02
CA SER A 149 -19.59 1.88 -19.43
C SER A 149 -18.34 2.16 -18.59
N GLY A 150 -17.32 2.73 -19.23
CA GLY A 150 -16.32 3.56 -18.53
C GLY A 150 -14.91 2.99 -18.44
N MET A 151 -14.26 2.78 -19.59
CA MET A 151 -12.81 2.67 -19.66
C MET A 151 -12.33 3.55 -20.82
N GLU A 152 -12.08 4.82 -20.52
CA GLU A 152 -11.43 5.76 -21.44
C GLU A 152 -9.96 5.34 -21.66
N PRO A 153 -9.50 5.19 -22.91
CA PRO A 153 -8.11 4.90 -23.21
C PRO A 153 -7.23 6.15 -23.18
N ILE A 154 -6.08 6.00 -22.54
CA ILE A 154 -4.97 6.96 -22.52
C ILE A 154 -4.47 7.14 -23.96
N HIS A 155 -4.73 8.31 -24.54
CA HIS A 155 -4.06 8.73 -25.77
C HIS A 155 -2.68 9.31 -25.43
N LEU A 156 -1.66 8.54 -25.81
CA LEU A 156 -0.29 8.98 -26.05
C LEU A 156 -0.28 9.96 -27.22
N ALA A 157 0.24 11.18 -27.01
CA ALA A 157 0.72 12.06 -28.08
C ALA A 157 1.74 13.09 -27.53
N LEU A 158 3.02 12.81 -27.81
CA LEU A 158 4.08 13.77 -28.16
C LEU A 158 4.40 13.47 -29.64
N PRO A 159 4.96 14.37 -30.47
CA PRO A 159 5.68 15.62 -30.16
C PRO A 159 4.90 16.93 -30.37
#